data_AF-A0A392S4Y8-F1
#
_entry.id   AF-A0A392S4Y8-F1
#
_cell.length_a   1.000
_cell.length_b   1.000
_cell.length_c   1.000
_cell.angle_alpha   90.00
_cell.angle_beta   90.00
_cell.angle_gamma   90.00
#
_symmetry.space_group_name_H-M   'P 1'
#
loop_
_entity.id
_entity.type
_entity.pdbx_description
1 polymer ?
#
loop_
_entity_poly.entity_id
_entity_poly.type
_entity_poly.pdbx_seq_one_letter_code
_entity_poly.pdbx_strand_id
1 'polypeptide(L)' 'ARIVDRDVRNLRNRAIPVVKVIWEGSPDGEATWELESEMINRYPNLF' A
#
# COMPACT_ATOMS: atom_id res chain seq x y z
N ALA A 1 10.14 5.66 2.26
CA ALA A 1 9.10 4.59 2.35
C ALA A 1 9.20 3.69 1.13
N ARG A 2 8.76 2.42 1.20
CA ARG A 2 8.91 1.46 0.10
C ARG A 2 7.73 0.50 0.03
N ILE A 3 7.23 0.25 -1.17
CA ILE A 3 6.25 -0.80 -1.42
C ILE A 3 6.96 -2.15 -1.37
N VAL A 4 6.46 -3.06 -0.54
CA VAL A 4 7.05 -4.38 -0.33
C VAL A 4 6.17 -5.51 -0.83
N ASP A 5 4.87 -5.25 -1.04
CA ASP A 5 3.93 -6.23 -1.54
C ASP A 5 2.72 -5.55 -2.20
N ARG A 6 1.97 -6.29 -3.02
CA ARG A 6 0.71 -5.84 -3.64
C ARG A 6 -0.31 -6.98 -3.56
N ASP A 7 -1.55 -6.64 -3.22
CA ASP A 7 -2.65 -7.59 -3.12
C ASP A 7 -3.96 -6.97 -3.63
N VAL A 8 -4.95 -7.81 -3.91
CA VAL A 8 -6.28 -7.39 -4.33
C VAL A 8 -7.31 -7.93 -3.34
N ARG A 9 -7.88 -7.04 -2.54
CA ARG A 9 -8.98 -7.37 -1.65
C ARG A 9 -10.27 -7.50 -2.44
N ASN A 10 -10.66 -8.75 -2.65
CA ASN A 10 -11.95 -9.09 -3.25
C ASN A 10 -13.07 -8.99 -2.21
N LEU A 11 -13.97 -8.04 -2.41
CA LEU A 11 -15.25 -7.95 -1.73
C LEU A 11 -16.35 -8.52 -2.63
N ARG A 12 -17.54 -8.70 -2.05
CA ARG A 12 -18.71 -9.30 -2.71
C ARG A 12 -19.01 -8.74 -4.12
N ASN A 13 -18.81 -7.44 -4.33
CA ASN A 13 -19.12 -6.75 -5.60
C ASN A 13 -17.95 -5.91 -6.15
N ARG A 14 -16.77 -5.94 -5.52
CA ARG A 14 -15.64 -5.09 -5.95
C ARG A 14 -14.30 -5.70 -5.59
N ALA A 15 -13.33 -5.53 -6.47
CA ALA A 15 -11.93 -5.83 -6.21
C ALA A 15 -11.20 -4.51 -5.91
N ILE A 16 -10.49 -4.45 -4.78
CA ILE A 16 -9.75 -3.26 -4.36
C ILE A 16 -8.25 -3.59 -4.32
N PRO A 17 -7.44 -3.00 -5.20
CA PRO A 17 -5.99 -3.10 -5.12
C PRO A 17 -5.44 -2.38 -3.89
N VAL A 18 -4.59 -3.06 -3.15
CA VAL A 18 -3.88 -2.56 -1.97
C VAL A 18 -2.39 -2.84 -2.09
N VAL A 19 -1.57 -1.97 -1.52
CA VAL A 19 -0.13 -2.13 -1.46
C VAL A 19 0.35 -2.16 -0.03
N LYS A 20 1.32 -3.02 0.26
CA LYS A 20 1.99 -3.06 1.55
C LYS A 20 3.16 -2.11 1.54
N VAL A 21 3.20 -1.15 2.45
CA VAL A 21 4.19 -0.09 2.48
C VAL A 21 4.94 -0.14 3.81
N ILE A 22 6.28 -0.16 3.75
CA ILE A 22 7.13 0.08 4.91
C ILE A 22 7.50 1.56 4.93
N TRP A 23 7.20 2.23 6.04
CA TRP A 23 7.52 3.65 6.23
C TRP A 23 8.90 3.81 6.85
N GLU A 24 9.67 4.77 6.35
CA GLU A 24 10.98 5.10 6.95
C GLU A 24 10.75 5.79 8.28
N GLY A 25 11.40 5.29 9.34
CA GLY A 25 11.22 5.79 10.70
C GLY A 25 10.07 5.13 11.48
N SER A 26 9.36 4.16 10.91
CA SER A 26 8.43 3.35 11.70
C SER A 26 9.21 2.49 12.70
N PRO A 27 8.81 2.42 13.97
CA PRO A 27 9.39 1.47 14.92
C PRO A 27 9.27 0.06 14.32
N ASP A 28 10.34 -0.73 14.42
CA ASP A 28 10.37 -2.15 14.06
C ASP A 28 10.04 -2.51 12.59
N GLY A 29 10.06 -1.53 11.67
CA GLY A 29 9.79 -1.80 10.25
C GLY A 29 8.33 -2.19 9.98
N GLU A 30 7.40 -1.67 10.79
CA GLU A 30 5.97 -1.91 10.59
C GLU A 30 5.54 -1.54 9.16
N ALA A 31 4.74 -2.45 8.60
CA ALA A 31 4.23 -2.34 7.24
C ALA A 31 2.71 -2.22 7.29
N THR A 32 2.15 -1.21 6.63
CA THR A 32 0.70 -1.01 6.53
C THR A 32 0.20 -1.38 5.15
N TRP A 33 -1.07 -1.80 5.07
CA TRP A 33 -1.75 -2.03 3.80
C TRP A 33 -2.57 -0.78 3.44
N GLU A 34 -2.17 -0.12 2.37
CA GLU A 34 -2.78 1.11 1.88
C GLU A 34 -3.45 0.90 0.52
N LEU A 35 -4.43 1.74 0.19
CA LEU A 35 -5.05 1.70 -1.13
C LEU A 35 -4.05 2.10 -2.21
N GLU A 36 -3.94 1.29 -3.26
CA GLU A 36 -3.01 1.57 -4.36
C GLU A 36 -3.29 2.93 -5.01
N SER A 37 -4.57 3.24 -5.25
CA SER A 37 -4.99 4.51 -5.85
C SER A 37 -4.62 5.73 -5.00
N GLU A 38 -4.73 5.64 -3.68
CA GLU A 38 -4.32 6.73 -2.80
C GLU A 38 -2.80 6.90 -2.81
N MET A 39 -2.08 5.78 -2.72
CA MET A 39 -0.63 5.79 -2.68
C MET A 39 -0.01 6.30 -3.99
N ILE A 40 -0.58 5.98 -5.16
CA ILE A 40 -0.17 6.55 -6.45
C ILE A 40 -0.37 8.08 -6.47
N ASN A 41 -1.48 8.57 -5.92
CA ASN A 41 -1.77 10.00 -5.92
C ASN A 41 -0.90 10.79 -4.92
N ARG A 42 -0.67 10.23 -3.72
CA ARG A 42 0.06 10.91 -2.63
C ARG A 42 1.56 10.72 -2.72
N TYR A 43 2.01 9.57 -3.19
CA TYR A 43 3.41 9.17 -3.28
C TYR A 43 3.72 8.56 -4.66
N PRO A 44 3.55 9.34 -5.75
CA PRO A 44 3.75 8.84 -7.11
C PRO A 44 5.17 8.31 -7.35
N ASN A 45 6.16 8.79 -6.58
CA ASN A 45 7.54 8.34 -6.66
C ASN A 45 7.79 6.94 -6.06
N LEU A 46 6.79 6.30 -5.44
CA LEU A 46 6.88 4.94 -4.91
C LEU A 46 6.36 3.87 -5.89
N PHE A 47 5.77 4.28 -7.01
CA PHE A 47 5.21 3.41 -8.07
C PHE A 47 5.96 3.57 -9.38
#